data_AF-A0A158QJN4-F1
#
_entry.id   AF-A0A158QJN4-F1
#
_cell.length_a   1.000
_cell.length_b   1.000
_cell.length_c   1.000
_cell.angle_alpha   90.00
_cell.angle_beta   90.00
_cell.angle_gamma   90.00
#
_symmetry.space_group_name_H-M   'P 1'
#
loop_
_entity.id
_entity.type
_entity.pdbx_description
1 polymer ?
#
loop_
_entity_poly.entity_id
_entity_poly.type
_entity_poly.pdbx_seq_one_letter_code
_entity_poly.pdbx_strand_id
1 'polypeptide(L)'
;MNWICAFTLFCLFFNFYFLENCCLQTDRHCIENVNSFVTAFLFSMESQHTIGYGFRYMTDNCPPAYVILLIQLVVGVFLQTVLTGIVLAKVLRPKKRKQEMRFSRMAVIGPLDEHDRRPALMIRLADIQEKLFLAESHVRLYMASRCFVEEKYFPFQRGDRELIGVKDMNVGYDSGWDRILLLWPIIVRHVIDESSPLHGITRESLHSAEFELIMTVEGIVEATGMTFQARTSFLPNEILWGHK
;
A
#
# COMPACT_ATOMS: atom_id res chain seq x y z
N MET A 1 -14.45 6.43 -10.25
CA MET A 1 -15.75 7.11 -10.39
C MET A 1 -15.70 8.32 -11.32
N ASN A 2 -14.60 9.07 -11.39
CA ASN A 2 -14.56 10.35 -12.16
C ASN A 2 -14.41 10.22 -13.69
N TRP A 3 -14.02 9.06 -14.22
CA TRP A 3 -13.67 8.90 -15.64
C TRP A 3 -14.86 8.59 -16.54
N ILE A 4 -15.90 7.94 -16.00
CA ILE A 4 -17.19 7.81 -16.69
C ILE A 4 -17.76 9.22 -16.91
N CYS A 5 -17.64 10.10 -15.91
CA CYS A 5 -18.03 11.51 -16.03
C CYS A 5 -17.22 12.26 -17.10
N ALA A 6 -15.91 11.99 -17.23
CA ALA A 6 -15.07 12.58 -18.28
C ALA A 6 -15.44 12.07 -19.69
N PHE A 7 -15.73 10.77 -19.81
CA PHE A 7 -16.21 10.16 -21.06
C PHE A 7 -17.58 10.71 -21.46
N THR A 8 -18.50 10.83 -20.50
CA THR A 8 -19.82 11.42 -20.75
C THR A 8 -19.72 12.91 -21.04
N LEU A 9 -18.84 13.66 -20.37
CA LEU A 9 -18.61 15.09 -20.64
C LEU A 9 -18.00 15.29 -22.03
N PHE A 10 -17.06 14.45 -22.47
CA PHE A 10 -16.52 14.48 -23.82
C PHE A 10 -17.59 14.17 -24.87
N CYS A 11 -18.41 13.14 -24.64
CA CYS A 11 -19.56 12.83 -25.50
C CYS A 11 -20.56 13.99 -25.54
N LEU A 12 -20.87 14.61 -24.39
CA LEU A 12 -21.81 15.74 -24.30
C LEU A 12 -21.26 17.00 -24.98
N PHE A 13 -19.97 17.31 -24.81
CA PHE A 13 -19.32 18.46 -25.45
C PHE A 13 -19.27 18.28 -26.97
N PHE A 14 -18.99 17.06 -27.43
CA PHE A 14 -18.99 16.71 -28.84
C PHE A 14 -20.41 16.75 -29.44
N ASN A 15 -21.41 16.25 -28.73
CA ASN A 15 -22.82 16.35 -29.14
C ASN A 15 -23.29 17.82 -29.18
N PHE A 16 -22.81 18.67 -28.27
CA PHE A 16 -23.11 20.12 -28.28
C PHE A 16 -22.50 20.82 -29.49
N TYR A 17 -21.23 20.55 -29.79
CA TYR A 17 -20.52 21.08 -30.98
C TYR A 17 -21.14 20.60 -32.31
N PHE A 18 -21.67 19.37 -32.31
CA PHE A 18 -22.35 18.76 -33.45
C PHE A 18 -23.74 19.37 -33.68
N LEU A 19 -24.48 19.69 -32.60
CA LEU A 19 -25.80 20.33 -32.68
C LEU A 19 -25.72 21.76 -33.24
N GLU A 20 -24.66 22.48 -32.89
CA GLU A 20 -24.49 23.90 -33.25
C GLU A 20 -24.08 24.09 -34.74
N ASN A 21 -23.44 23.10 -35.36
CA ASN A 21 -22.92 23.22 -36.73
C ASN A 21 -23.70 22.43 -37.81
N CYS A 22 -24.49 21.41 -37.46
CA CYS A 22 -25.13 20.53 -38.45
C CYS A 22 -26.54 20.98 -38.90
N CYS A 23 -27.21 21.86 -38.14
CA CYS A 23 -28.59 22.26 -38.42
C CYS A 23 -28.74 23.49 -39.33
N LEU A 24 -27.65 24.02 -39.90
CA LEU A 24 -27.65 25.31 -40.63
C LEU A 24 -27.69 25.23 -42.16
N GLN A 25 -27.82 24.05 -42.79
CA GLN A 25 -27.96 23.98 -44.25
C GLN A 25 -29.01 22.96 -44.70
N THR A 26 -30.11 23.49 -45.23
CA THR A 26 -31.43 22.84 -45.36
C THR A 26 -31.61 21.91 -46.56
N ASP A 27 -30.56 21.45 -47.25
CA ASP A 27 -30.75 20.67 -48.49
C ASP A 27 -29.92 19.39 -48.65
N ARG A 28 -28.97 19.10 -47.75
CA ARG A 28 -28.21 17.82 -47.76
C ARG A 28 -27.87 17.36 -46.34
N HIS A 29 -28.30 16.15 -45.97
CA HIS A 29 -27.97 15.57 -44.68
C HIS A 29 -26.52 15.08 -44.67
N CYS A 30 -25.72 15.60 -43.72
CA CYS A 30 -24.35 15.13 -43.50
C CYS A 30 -24.31 13.70 -42.95
N ILE A 31 -25.33 13.31 -42.17
CA ILE A 31 -25.50 11.96 -41.62
C ILE A 31 -26.94 11.54 -41.84
N GLU A 32 -27.12 10.39 -42.47
CA GLU A 32 -28.44 9.84 -42.74
C GLU A 32 -29.08 9.26 -41.47
N ASN A 33 -30.40 9.43 -41.37
CA ASN A 33 -31.22 8.95 -40.24
C ASN A 33 -30.86 9.53 -38.86
N VAL A 34 -30.34 10.77 -38.83
CA VAL A 34 -30.06 11.53 -37.59
C VAL A 34 -30.91 12.81 -37.54
N ASN A 35 -32.02 12.73 -36.80
CA ASN A 35 -33.05 13.79 -36.76
C ASN A 35 -33.24 14.39 -35.35
N SER A 36 -32.58 13.83 -34.34
CA SER A 36 -32.70 14.22 -32.94
C SER A 36 -31.38 14.01 -32.18
N PHE A 37 -31.24 14.67 -31.02
CA PHE A 37 -30.10 14.47 -30.12
C PHE A 37 -29.88 12.99 -29.76
N VAL A 38 -30.97 12.25 -29.52
CA VAL A 38 -30.88 10.81 -29.19
C VAL A 38 -30.29 10.03 -30.35
N THR A 39 -30.73 10.30 -31.58
CA THR A 39 -30.18 9.63 -32.77
C THR A 39 -28.73 10.00 -33.06
N ALA A 40 -28.31 11.23 -32.74
CA ALA A 40 -26.91 11.67 -32.86
C ALA A 40 -26.02 11.01 -31.79
N PHE A 41 -26.50 10.90 -30.56
CA PHE A 41 -25.83 10.18 -29.47
C PHE A 41 -25.63 8.69 -29.83
N LEU A 42 -26.67 8.05 -30.37
CA LEU A 42 -26.58 6.65 -30.82
C LEU A 42 -25.52 6.49 -31.92
N PHE A 43 -25.50 7.36 -32.93
CA PHE A 43 -24.47 7.34 -33.98
C PHE A 43 -23.06 7.53 -33.43
N SER A 44 -22.87 8.48 -32.50
CA SER A 44 -21.59 8.74 -31.85
C SER A 44 -21.09 7.52 -31.06
N MET A 45 -21.98 6.86 -30.32
CA MET A 45 -21.66 5.62 -29.58
C MET A 45 -21.36 4.45 -30.50
N GLU A 46 -22.16 4.25 -31.57
CA GLU A 46 -21.97 3.21 -32.58
C GLU A 46 -20.61 3.34 -33.27
N SER A 47 -20.22 4.56 -33.60
CA SER A 47 -18.94 4.86 -34.25
C SER A 47 -17.76 4.67 -33.30
N GLN A 48 -17.87 5.17 -32.06
CA GLN A 48 -16.77 5.13 -31.10
C GLN A 48 -16.47 3.73 -30.56
N HIS A 49 -17.51 2.91 -30.34
CA HIS A 49 -17.34 1.51 -29.93
C HIS A 49 -17.20 0.56 -31.12
N THR A 50 -17.13 1.10 -32.35
CA THR A 50 -17.00 0.31 -33.59
C THR A 50 -18.08 -0.77 -33.74
N ILE A 51 -19.31 -0.48 -33.27
CA ILE A 51 -20.44 -1.41 -33.38
C ILE A 51 -20.99 -1.42 -34.81
N GLY A 52 -21.22 -0.23 -35.37
CA GLY A 52 -21.57 -0.04 -36.78
C GLY A 52 -22.82 -0.80 -37.24
N TYR A 53 -23.99 -0.51 -36.67
CA TYR A 53 -25.24 -1.16 -37.10
C TYR A 53 -25.63 -0.87 -38.56
N GLY A 54 -25.11 0.20 -39.16
CA GLY A 54 -25.31 0.53 -40.57
C GLY A 54 -26.61 1.26 -40.90
N PHE A 55 -27.54 1.39 -39.95
CA PHE A 55 -28.77 2.18 -40.12
C PHE A 55 -28.50 3.69 -40.20
N ARG A 56 -27.47 4.17 -39.48
CA ARG A 56 -26.99 5.56 -39.50
C ARG A 56 -25.60 5.57 -40.13
N TYR A 57 -25.39 6.37 -41.16
CA TYR A 57 -24.12 6.41 -41.88
C TYR A 57 -23.79 7.83 -42.35
N MET A 58 -22.49 8.08 -42.49
CA MET A 58 -21.92 9.36 -42.91
C MET A 58 -22.00 9.51 -44.44
N THR A 59 -22.39 10.69 -44.93
CA THR A 59 -22.36 11.02 -46.36
C THR A 59 -21.13 11.86 -46.70
N ASP A 60 -20.77 11.94 -47.98
CA ASP A 60 -19.64 12.73 -48.51
C ASP A 60 -19.95 14.23 -48.65
N ASN A 61 -21.19 14.64 -48.36
CA ASN A 61 -21.68 15.99 -48.55
C ASN A 61 -21.00 17.04 -47.65
N CYS A 62 -20.48 16.63 -46.49
CA CYS A 62 -20.01 17.55 -45.45
C CYS A 62 -18.57 17.22 -44.98
N PRO A 63 -17.54 17.88 -45.55
CA PRO A 63 -16.15 17.72 -45.13
C PRO A 63 -15.87 17.88 -43.64
N PRO A 64 -16.46 18.86 -42.93
CA PRO A 64 -16.20 19.05 -41.51
C PRO A 64 -16.62 17.84 -40.66
N ALA A 65 -17.65 17.10 -41.07
CA ALA A 65 -18.26 16.07 -40.24
C ALA A 65 -17.42 14.78 -40.17
N TYR A 66 -16.77 14.35 -41.27
CA TYR A 66 -15.83 13.22 -41.19
C TYR A 66 -14.51 13.58 -40.50
N VAL A 67 -14.07 14.84 -40.53
CA VAL A 67 -12.90 15.31 -39.75
C VAL A 67 -13.20 15.25 -38.26
N ILE A 68 -14.39 15.70 -37.87
CA ILE A 68 -14.90 15.62 -36.49
C ILE A 68 -14.98 14.16 -36.02
N LEU A 69 -15.51 13.26 -36.87
CA LEU A 69 -15.53 11.82 -36.61
C LEU A 69 -14.12 11.23 -36.42
N LEU A 70 -13.16 11.63 -37.25
CA LEU A 70 -11.77 11.18 -37.12
C LEU A 70 -11.13 11.62 -35.80
N ILE A 71 -11.36 12.87 -35.38
CA ILE A 71 -10.90 13.36 -34.07
C ILE A 71 -11.54 12.55 -32.94
N GLN A 72 -12.85 12.26 -33.03
CA GLN A 72 -13.56 11.44 -32.05
C GLN A 72 -12.95 10.04 -31.92
N LEU A 73 -12.62 9.39 -33.03
CA LEU A 73 -12.02 8.06 -33.03
C LEU A 73 -10.62 8.06 -32.40
N VAL A 74 -9.78 9.05 -32.73
CA VAL A 74 -8.43 9.18 -32.15
C VAL A 74 -8.51 9.39 -30.63
N VAL A 75 -9.35 10.31 -30.17
CA VAL A 75 -9.51 10.57 -28.73
C VAL A 75 -10.15 9.38 -28.01
N GLY A 76 -11.14 8.73 -28.64
CA GLY A 76 -11.82 7.55 -28.10
C GLY A 76 -10.86 6.39 -27.82
N VAL A 77 -10.03 6.03 -28.81
CA VAL A 77 -9.03 4.96 -28.68
C VAL A 77 -7.98 5.29 -27.63
N PHE A 78 -7.53 6.56 -27.57
CA PHE A 78 -6.57 7.01 -26.56
C PHE A 78 -7.14 6.84 -25.14
N LEU A 79 -8.37 7.31 -24.90
CA LEU A 79 -9.03 7.17 -23.59
C LEU A 79 -9.25 5.70 -23.21
N GLN A 80 -9.66 4.86 -24.16
CA GLN A 80 -9.83 3.42 -23.94
C GLN A 80 -8.51 2.73 -23.57
N THR A 81 -7.40 3.10 -24.24
CA THR A 81 -6.06 2.57 -23.94
C THR A 81 -5.61 2.95 -22.54
N VAL A 82 -5.79 4.22 -22.15
CA VAL A 82 -5.47 4.70 -20.79
C VAL A 82 -6.28 3.94 -19.74
N LEU A 83 -7.58 3.72 -19.97
CA LEU A 83 -8.44 2.98 -19.05
C LEU A 83 -7.95 1.54 -18.85
N THR A 84 -7.71 0.82 -19.94
CA THR A 84 -7.20 -0.56 -19.90
C THR A 84 -5.85 -0.61 -19.17
N GLY A 85 -4.96 0.35 -19.42
CA GLY A 85 -3.68 0.47 -18.72
C GLY A 85 -3.83 0.65 -17.21
N ILE A 86 -4.74 1.52 -16.76
CA ILE A 86 -5.01 1.75 -15.32
C ILE A 86 -5.63 0.51 -14.68
N VAL A 87 -6.58 -0.15 -15.36
CA VAL A 87 -7.22 -1.38 -14.86
C VAL A 87 -6.16 -2.47 -14.71
N LEU A 88 -5.32 -2.67 -15.73
CA LEU A 88 -4.23 -3.65 -15.67
C LEU A 88 -3.25 -3.31 -14.56
N ALA A 89 -2.81 -2.05 -14.44
CA ALA A 89 -1.95 -1.61 -13.34
C ALA A 89 -2.56 -1.85 -11.96
N LYS A 90 -3.89 -1.72 -11.81
CA LYS A 90 -4.59 -1.99 -10.55
C LYS A 90 -4.75 -3.49 -10.27
N VAL A 91 -4.96 -4.32 -11.29
CA VAL A 91 -5.02 -5.78 -11.16
C VAL A 91 -3.64 -6.36 -10.84
N LEU A 92 -2.60 -5.81 -11.46
CA LEU A 92 -1.21 -6.18 -11.20
C LEU A 92 -0.74 -5.74 -9.81
N ARG A 93 -1.41 -4.77 -9.14
CA ARG A 93 -1.10 -4.43 -7.75
C ARG A 93 -1.47 -5.59 -6.82
N PRO A 94 -0.51 -6.23 -6.15
CA PRO A 94 -0.75 -7.38 -5.28
C PRO A 94 -1.31 -6.93 -3.92
N LYS A 95 -2.49 -6.30 -3.90
CA LYS A 95 -3.11 -5.79 -2.65
C LYS A 95 -3.72 -6.90 -1.78
N LYS A 96 -4.01 -8.07 -2.37
CA LYS A 96 -4.61 -9.24 -1.70
C LYS A 96 -3.64 -10.39 -1.41
N ARG A 97 -2.40 -10.33 -1.89
CA ARG A 97 -1.35 -11.31 -1.59
C ARG A 97 -0.48 -10.80 -0.43
N LYS A 98 -1.12 -10.32 0.63
CA LYS A 98 -0.41 -9.90 1.84
C LYS A 98 0.24 -11.14 2.43
N GLN A 99 1.56 -11.11 2.56
CA GLN A 99 2.25 -12.01 3.47
C GLN A 99 1.68 -11.76 4.87
N GLU A 100 1.11 -12.76 5.51
CA GLU A 100 0.61 -12.66 6.89
C GLU A 100 1.59 -13.38 7.81
N MET A 101 2.39 -12.58 8.50
CA MET A 101 3.22 -13.06 9.60
C MET A 101 2.50 -12.80 10.92
N ARG A 102 2.51 -13.80 11.82
CA ARG A 102 1.98 -13.66 13.18
C ARG A 102 3.09 -13.56 14.20
N PHE A 103 2.82 -12.76 15.21
CA PHE A 103 3.64 -12.60 16.39
C PHE A 103 2.93 -13.20 17.61
N SER A 104 3.67 -13.53 18.64
CA SER A 104 3.09 -13.85 19.95
C SER A 104 2.32 -12.64 20.47
N ARG A 105 1.21 -12.89 21.17
CA ARG A 105 0.41 -11.83 21.81
C ARG A 105 1.12 -11.18 22.99
N MET A 106 1.98 -11.96 23.65
CA MET A 106 2.75 -11.54 24.81
C MET A 106 4.22 -11.77 24.52
N ALA A 107 5.08 -10.91 25.04
CA ALA A 107 6.50 -11.17 25.14
C ALA A 107 6.81 -11.74 26.53
N VAL A 108 7.91 -12.47 26.67
CA VAL A 108 8.28 -13.07 27.97
C VAL A 108 9.72 -12.73 28.31
N ILE A 109 9.99 -12.47 29.59
CA ILE A 109 11.34 -12.30 30.12
C ILE A 109 11.64 -13.50 31.02
N GLY A 110 12.72 -14.21 30.71
CA GLY A 110 13.13 -15.40 31.46
C GLY A 110 14.63 -15.67 31.32
N PRO A 111 15.17 -16.67 32.04
CA PRO A 111 16.55 -17.10 31.84
C PRO A 111 16.72 -17.64 30.41
N LEU A 112 17.84 -17.29 29.76
CA LEU A 112 18.14 -17.69 28.40
C LEU A 112 18.14 -19.22 28.23
N ASP A 113 18.72 -19.94 29.19
CA ASP A 113 18.71 -21.39 29.26
C ASP A 113 18.84 -21.88 30.72
N GLU A 114 18.67 -23.18 30.97
CA GLU A 114 18.92 -23.76 32.30
C GLU A 114 20.39 -23.61 32.73
N HIS A 115 21.30 -23.58 31.75
CA HIS A 115 22.73 -23.41 31.97
C HIS A 115 23.18 -21.95 31.94
N ASP A 116 22.47 -21.07 31.21
CA ASP A 116 22.77 -19.65 31.10
C ASP A 116 21.66 -18.81 31.76
N ARG A 117 21.95 -18.33 32.98
CA ARG A 117 21.00 -17.58 33.81
C ARG A 117 20.84 -16.11 33.40
N ARG A 118 21.42 -15.66 32.29
CA ARG A 118 21.23 -14.29 31.81
C ARG A 118 19.76 -14.04 31.46
N PRO A 119 19.16 -12.94 31.92
CA PRO A 119 17.79 -12.60 31.57
C PRO A 119 17.71 -12.23 30.09
N ALA A 120 16.74 -12.80 29.39
CA ALA A 120 16.50 -12.54 27.97
C ALA A 120 15.01 -12.28 27.73
N LEU A 121 14.74 -11.25 26.91
CA LEU A 121 13.43 -10.99 26.34
C LEU A 121 13.23 -11.90 25.14
N MET A 122 12.10 -12.60 25.10
CA MET A 122 11.76 -13.59 24.08
C MET A 122 10.42 -13.24 23.41
N ILE A 123 10.43 -13.20 22.08
CA ILE A 123 9.24 -12.93 21.25
C ILE A 123 9.16 -14.03 20.19
N ARG A 124 8.01 -14.69 20.08
CA ARG A 124 7.80 -15.72 19.06
C ARG A 124 7.18 -15.10 17.82
N LEU A 125 7.67 -15.48 16.66
CA LEU A 125 7.12 -15.06 15.38
C LEU A 125 7.03 -16.27 14.44
N ALA A 126 6.05 -16.25 13.54
CA ALA A 126 5.76 -17.35 12.63
C ALA A 126 5.23 -16.81 11.30
N ASP A 127 5.76 -17.36 10.22
CA ASP A 127 5.12 -17.26 8.92
C ASP A 127 3.96 -18.27 8.84
N ILE A 128 2.77 -17.83 8.45
CA ILE A 128 1.57 -18.68 8.36
C ILE A 128 1.37 -19.15 6.93
N GLN A 129 2.09 -18.58 5.97
CA GLN A 129 1.79 -18.75 4.58
C GLN A 129 2.48 -19.98 3.99
N GLU A 130 1.69 -20.96 3.57
CA GLU A 130 2.21 -22.25 3.08
C GLU A 130 2.96 -22.18 1.73
N LYS A 131 2.82 -21.10 0.96
CA LYS A 131 3.26 -21.02 -0.45
C LYS A 131 4.10 -19.80 -0.80
N LEU A 132 4.40 -18.96 0.17
CA LEU A 132 5.18 -17.74 -0.03
C LEU A 132 6.27 -17.74 1.02
N PHE A 133 7.48 -18.11 0.62
CA PHE A 133 8.62 -18.03 1.51
C PHE A 133 9.16 -16.60 1.54
N LEU A 134 9.61 -16.20 2.72
CA LEU A 134 10.31 -14.94 2.92
C LEU A 134 11.81 -15.20 2.81
N ALA A 135 12.43 -14.66 1.76
CA ALA A 135 13.87 -14.68 1.56
C ALA A 135 14.52 -13.50 2.30
N GLU A 136 15.77 -13.68 2.71
CA GLU A 136 16.59 -12.64 3.34
C GLU A 136 15.88 -11.94 4.51
N SER A 137 15.18 -12.69 5.36
CA SER A 137 14.45 -12.08 6.47
C SER A 137 15.37 -11.67 7.61
N HIS A 138 15.23 -10.44 8.08
CA HIS A 138 15.94 -9.90 9.23
C HIS A 138 14.98 -9.25 10.23
N VAL A 139 15.34 -9.35 11.52
CA VAL A 139 14.54 -8.83 12.63
C VAL A 139 15.25 -7.65 13.28
N ARG A 140 14.49 -6.60 13.58
CA ARG A 140 14.93 -5.46 14.37
C ARG A 140 14.00 -5.23 15.53
N LEU A 141 14.55 -4.78 16.65
CA LEU A 141 13.80 -4.54 17.87
C LEU A 141 14.19 -3.20 18.46
N TYR A 142 13.21 -2.35 18.69
CA TYR A 142 13.42 -1.01 19.22
C TYR A 142 12.66 -0.85 20.53
N MET A 143 13.23 -0.11 21.48
CA MET A 143 12.52 0.41 22.64
C MET A 143 12.21 1.89 22.40
N ALA A 144 10.93 2.22 22.32
CA ALA A 144 10.44 3.58 22.33
C ALA A 144 10.08 3.94 23.78
N SER A 145 10.70 4.96 24.34
CA SER A 145 10.34 5.47 25.67
C SER A 145 10.11 6.97 25.61
N ARG A 146 9.30 7.47 26.53
CA ARG A 146 9.22 8.90 26.84
C ARG A 146 10.49 9.30 27.57
N CYS A 147 11.59 9.41 26.83
CA CYS A 147 12.74 10.12 27.34
C CYS A 147 12.34 11.59 27.43
N PHE A 148 12.10 12.07 28.65
CA PHE A 148 12.42 13.45 28.97
C PHE A 148 13.91 13.58 28.68
N VAL A 149 14.24 14.15 27.52
CA VAL A 149 15.62 14.42 27.14
C VAL A 149 16.20 15.26 28.28
N GLU A 150 17.08 14.66 29.08
CA GLU A 150 17.96 15.45 29.94
C GLU A 150 18.65 16.47 29.05
N GLU A 151 18.56 17.73 29.48
CA GLU A 151 18.85 19.03 28.88
C GLU A 151 20.25 19.22 28.23
N LYS A 152 20.98 18.15 27.86
CA LYS A 152 22.41 18.21 27.58
C LYS A 152 22.81 18.20 26.11
N TYR A 153 21.90 17.91 25.16
CA TYR A 153 22.27 17.79 23.74
C TYR A 153 21.50 18.67 22.74
N PHE A 154 20.43 19.37 23.15
CA PHE A 154 19.74 20.33 22.29
C PHE A 154 19.26 21.54 23.09
N PRO A 155 19.87 22.73 22.95
CA PRO A 155 19.30 23.95 23.50
C PRO A 155 18.24 24.43 22.49
N PHE A 156 16.99 24.00 22.63
CA PHE A 156 15.91 24.62 21.85
C PHE A 156 14.64 24.85 22.67
N GLN A 157 14.04 26.00 22.36
CA GLN A 157 13.09 26.75 23.15
C GLN A 157 11.74 26.04 23.35
N ARG A 158 11.25 26.12 24.60
CA ARG A 158 9.86 26.19 25.06
C ARG A 158 8.81 26.09 23.93
N GLY A 159 8.42 24.87 23.62
CA GLY A 159 7.37 24.54 22.65
C GLY A 159 7.22 23.03 22.55
N ASP A 160 6.27 22.48 23.31
CA ASP A 160 5.95 21.06 23.51
C ASP A 160 6.07 20.20 22.23
N ARG A 161 7.23 19.55 22.08
CA ARG A 161 7.39 18.37 21.24
C ARG A 161 7.94 17.28 22.15
N GLU A 162 7.05 16.40 22.63
CA GLU A 162 7.45 15.17 23.30
C GLU A 162 8.32 14.36 22.32
N LEU A 163 9.64 14.38 22.52
CA LEU A 163 10.55 13.59 21.72
C LEU A 163 10.50 12.15 22.25
N ILE A 164 9.94 11.24 21.45
CA ILE A 164 10.02 9.81 21.75
C ILE A 164 11.45 9.36 21.47
N GLY A 165 12.17 8.97 22.52
CA GLY A 165 13.50 8.38 22.39
C GLY A 165 13.35 6.95 21.88
N VAL A 166 13.94 6.65 20.73
CA VAL A 166 13.99 5.30 20.17
C VAL A 166 15.40 4.76 20.31
N LYS A 167 15.57 3.69 21.08
CA LYS A 167 16.86 3.02 21.29
C LYS A 167 16.80 1.61 20.68
N ASP A 168 17.81 1.27 19.89
CA ASP A 168 17.95 -0.06 19.29
C ASP A 168 18.30 -1.10 20.35
N MET A 169 17.75 -2.31 20.20
CA MET A 169 18.00 -3.45 21.07
C MET A 169 18.58 -4.60 20.26
N ASN A 170 19.78 -5.03 20.64
CA ASN A 170 20.53 -6.03 19.89
C ASN A 170 19.86 -7.42 19.95
N VAL A 171 19.31 -7.87 18.83
CA VAL A 171 18.76 -9.23 18.64
C VAL A 171 19.74 -10.17 17.93
N GLY A 172 21.03 -9.81 17.92
CA GLY A 172 22.10 -10.56 17.27
C GLY A 172 22.58 -9.95 15.96
N TYR A 173 22.47 -8.63 15.78
CA TYR A 173 22.93 -7.91 14.58
C TYR A 173 24.43 -8.09 14.34
N ASP A 174 25.25 -7.91 15.37
CA ASP A 174 26.72 -7.96 15.25
C ASP A 174 27.25 -9.36 14.90
N SER A 175 26.50 -10.39 15.31
CA SER A 175 26.81 -11.80 15.06
C SER A 175 26.04 -12.37 13.88
N GLY A 176 25.11 -11.58 13.31
CA GLY A 176 24.30 -11.94 12.16
C GLY A 176 23.19 -12.95 12.43
N TRP A 177 22.80 -13.15 13.70
CA TRP A 177 21.65 -13.96 14.13
C TRP A 177 20.30 -13.24 13.96
N ASP A 178 20.33 -11.94 13.67
CA ASP A 178 19.16 -11.16 13.28
C ASP A 178 18.57 -11.63 11.94
N ARG A 179 19.42 -12.18 11.07
CA ARG A 179 19.06 -12.82 9.81
C ARG A 179 18.53 -14.22 10.09
N ILE A 180 17.21 -14.35 10.02
CA ILE A 180 16.50 -15.60 10.33
C ILE A 180 15.98 -16.26 9.06
N LEU A 181 15.79 -17.58 9.11
CA LEU A 181 15.15 -18.35 8.05
C LEU A 181 13.79 -18.84 8.56
N LEU A 182 12.70 -18.20 8.10
CA LEU A 182 11.35 -18.42 8.60
C LEU A 182 10.65 -19.65 8.01
N LEU A 183 11.22 -20.85 8.21
CA LEU A 183 10.57 -22.12 7.85
C LEU A 183 9.59 -22.61 8.91
N TRP A 184 9.86 -22.28 10.18
CA TRP A 184 9.09 -22.69 11.35
C TRP A 184 8.89 -21.49 12.27
N PRO A 185 7.98 -21.55 13.26
CA PRO A 185 7.93 -20.55 14.31
C PRO A 185 9.28 -20.42 15.03
N ILE A 186 9.85 -19.22 15.06
CA ILE A 186 11.13 -18.91 15.69
C ILE A 186 10.90 -18.02 16.90
N ILE A 187 11.74 -18.18 17.93
CA ILE A 187 11.79 -17.31 19.10
C ILE A 187 12.99 -16.39 18.94
N VAL A 188 12.74 -15.11 18.73
CA VAL A 188 13.75 -14.06 18.73
C VAL A 188 14.07 -13.71 20.17
N ARG A 189 15.37 -13.58 20.48
CA ARG A 189 15.87 -13.36 21.83
C ARG A 189 16.72 -12.09 21.85
N HIS A 190 16.46 -11.24 22.83
CA HIS A 190 17.32 -10.12 23.19
C HIS A 190 17.89 -10.38 24.57
N VAL A 191 19.22 -10.50 24.66
CA VAL A 191 19.90 -10.67 25.95
C VAL A 191 19.94 -9.32 26.66
N ILE A 192 19.46 -9.28 27.89
CA ILE A 192 19.47 -8.06 28.71
C ILE A 192 20.85 -7.97 29.39
N ASP A 193 21.78 -7.34 28.70
CA ASP A 193 23.12 -7.02 29.20
C ASP A 193 23.19 -5.57 29.75
N GLU A 194 24.37 -5.09 30.11
CA GLU A 194 24.58 -3.71 30.61
C GLU A 194 24.34 -2.62 29.55
N SER A 195 24.41 -2.98 28.26
CA SER A 195 24.16 -2.05 27.15
C SER A 195 22.67 -1.92 26.81
N SER A 196 21.89 -2.95 27.17
CA SER A 196 20.46 -3.05 26.92
C SER A 196 19.68 -1.89 27.59
N PRO A 197 18.72 -1.27 26.88
CA PRO A 197 17.80 -0.31 27.47
C PRO A 197 16.92 -0.88 28.60
N LEU A 198 16.74 -2.22 28.64
CA LEU A 198 15.98 -2.91 29.68
C LEU A 198 16.83 -3.25 30.90
N HIS A 199 18.12 -2.87 30.91
CA HIS A 199 18.99 -3.10 32.04
C HIS A 199 18.49 -2.34 33.28
N GLY A 200 18.41 -3.03 34.42
CA GLY A 200 17.92 -2.45 35.68
C GLY A 200 16.40 -2.47 35.87
N ILE A 201 15.62 -2.89 34.87
CA ILE A 201 14.17 -3.09 35.04
C ILE A 201 13.93 -4.39 35.81
N THR A 202 13.31 -4.29 36.98
CA THR A 202 12.83 -5.42 37.77
C THR A 202 11.37 -5.74 37.46
N ARG A 203 10.91 -6.92 37.91
CA ARG A 203 9.52 -7.38 37.78
C ARG A 203 8.51 -6.35 38.30
N GLU A 204 8.81 -5.69 39.41
CA GLU A 204 7.93 -4.70 40.03
C GLU A 204 7.91 -3.40 39.21
N SER A 205 9.09 -2.96 38.75
CA SER A 205 9.22 -1.73 37.96
C SER A 205 8.66 -1.83 36.55
N LEU A 206 8.59 -3.05 35.98
CA LEU A 206 8.10 -3.31 34.63
C LEU A 206 6.67 -2.78 34.43
N HIS A 207 5.79 -2.97 35.42
CA HIS A 207 4.39 -2.54 35.33
C HIS A 207 4.22 -1.01 35.39
N SER A 208 5.16 -0.31 36.03
CA SER A 208 5.16 1.16 36.14
C SER A 208 5.97 1.86 35.05
N ALA A 209 6.71 1.11 34.24
CA ALA A 209 7.61 1.67 33.25
C ALA A 209 6.82 2.23 32.05
N GLU A 210 7.26 3.36 31.50
CA GLU A 210 6.65 3.98 30.32
C GLU A 210 7.53 3.74 29.08
N PHE A 211 7.36 2.58 28.45
CA PHE A 211 7.99 2.26 27.19
C PHE A 211 7.10 1.36 26.33
N GLU A 212 7.41 1.29 25.04
CA GLU A 212 6.81 0.39 24.08
C GLU A 212 7.93 -0.29 23.29
N LEU A 213 7.88 -1.62 23.19
CA LEU A 213 8.82 -2.37 22.36
C LEU A 213 8.23 -2.53 20.98
N ILE A 214 8.95 -2.13 19.95
CA ILE A 214 8.52 -2.23 18.55
C ILE A 214 9.41 -3.23 17.85
N MET A 215 8.85 -4.38 17.47
CA MET A 215 9.53 -5.38 16.67
C MET A 215 9.17 -5.23 15.21
N THR A 216 10.17 -5.18 14.34
CA THR A 216 10.03 -5.10 12.90
C THR A 216 10.72 -6.28 12.26
N VAL A 217 10.03 -6.96 11.36
CA VAL A 217 10.62 -8.00 10.50
C VAL A 217 10.51 -7.53 9.08
N GLU A 218 11.63 -7.58 8.39
CA GLU A 218 11.78 -7.21 6.99
C GLU A 218 12.26 -8.43 6.23
N GLY A 219 11.96 -8.49 4.93
CA GLY A 219 12.43 -9.54 4.05
C GLY A 219 11.90 -9.35 2.63
N ILE A 220 12.16 -10.30 1.76
CA ILE A 220 11.74 -10.27 0.35
C ILE A 220 10.81 -11.45 0.08
N VAL A 221 9.62 -11.16 -0.45
CA VAL A 221 8.65 -12.21 -0.79
C VAL A 221 9.09 -12.90 -2.08
N GLU A 222 9.50 -14.17 -1.99
CA GLU A 222 10.11 -14.91 -3.10
C GLU A 222 9.29 -14.86 -4.39
N ALA A 223 7.96 -15.06 -4.29
CA ALA A 223 7.09 -15.12 -5.46
C ALA A 223 6.87 -13.77 -6.17
N THR A 224 7.26 -12.64 -5.56
CA THR A 224 7.02 -11.29 -6.12
C THR A 224 8.26 -10.42 -6.21
N GLY A 225 9.35 -10.78 -5.51
CA GLY A 225 10.55 -9.96 -5.40
C GLY A 225 10.35 -8.62 -4.67
N MET A 226 9.16 -8.38 -4.10
CA MET A 226 8.87 -7.16 -3.35
C MET A 226 9.34 -7.29 -1.91
N THR A 227 9.75 -6.17 -1.32
CA THR A 227 10.04 -6.09 0.11
C THR A 227 8.76 -6.21 0.93
N PHE A 228 8.84 -7.02 1.98
CA PHE A 228 7.81 -7.18 2.99
C PHE A 228 8.33 -6.60 4.31
N GLN A 229 7.44 -5.92 5.02
CA GLN A 229 7.70 -5.43 6.36
C GLN A 229 6.47 -5.69 7.22
N ALA A 230 6.66 -6.36 8.35
CA ALA A 230 5.64 -6.53 9.37
C ALA A 230 6.14 -5.98 10.70
N ARG A 231 5.22 -5.37 11.43
CA ARG A 231 5.49 -4.68 12.70
C ARG A 231 4.51 -5.14 13.75
N THR A 232 5.00 -5.26 14.97
CA THR A 232 4.19 -5.47 16.17
C THR A 232 4.78 -4.64 17.29
N SER A 233 3.98 -4.36 18.31
CA SER A 233 4.48 -3.72 19.51
C SER A 233 4.00 -4.42 20.77
N PHE A 234 4.77 -4.25 21.83
CA PHE A 234 4.49 -4.78 23.16
C PHE A 234 4.57 -3.66 24.17
N LEU A 235 3.45 -3.42 24.85
CA LEU A 235 3.38 -2.58 26.03
C LEU A 235 3.96 -3.33 27.24
N PRO A 236 4.32 -2.64 28.33
CA PRO A 236 4.92 -3.29 29.50
C PRO A 236 3.97 -4.31 30.16
N ASN A 237 2.65 -4.08 30.06
CA ASN A 237 1.62 -5.01 30.51
C ASN A 237 1.49 -6.27 29.64
N GLU A 238 2.04 -6.25 28.43
CA GLU A 238 2.06 -7.37 27.48
C GLU A 238 3.36 -8.20 27.60
N ILE A 239 4.22 -7.86 28.57
CA ILE A 239 5.48 -8.54 28.86
C ILE A 239 5.33 -9.33 30.16
N LEU A 240 5.47 -10.65 30.09
CA LEU A 240 5.37 -11.56 31.23
C LEU A 240 6.74 -11.92 31.79
N TRP A 241 6.97 -11.61 33.06
CA TRP A 241 8.21 -11.98 33.75
C TRP A 241 8.19 -13.43 34.27
N GLY A 242 9.30 -14.15 34.16
CA GLY A 242 9.47 -15.52 34.64
C GLY A 242 8.75 -16.59 33.83
N HIS A 243 8.42 -16.31 32.56
CA HIS A 243 7.73 -17.23 31.64
C HIS A 243 8.65 -17.66 30.49
N LYS A 244 8.31 -18.76 29.80
CA LYS A 244 9.04 -19.32 28.64
C LYS A 244 8.07 -19.80 27.56
#